data_AF-X1UW08-F1
#
_entry.id   AF-X1UW08-F1
#
_cell.length_a   1.000
_cell.length_b   1.000
_cell.length_c   1.000
_cell.angle_alpha   90.00
_cell.angle_beta   90.00
_cell.angle_gamma   90.00
#
_symmetry.space_group_name_H-M   'P 1'
#
loop_
_entity.id
_entity.type
_entity.pdbx_description
1 polymer ?
#
loop_
_entity_poly.entity_id
_entity_poly.type
_entity_poly.pdbx_seq_one_letter_code
_entity_poly.pdbx_strand_id
1 'polypeptide(L)'
;MKRPKISRPQTIYGGIIYWFSIVATVVCTIGPVIVISFINNNIMNPHYLFSAIWKGKDAEVVWQVARGGFPGGHFWLHNLTMGDGFTQFGLVIG
;
A
#
# COMPACT_ATOMS: atom_id res chain seq x y z
N MET A 1 23.45 -8.09 37.63
CA MET A 1 23.17 -9.06 36.52
C MET A 1 23.78 -8.53 35.23
N LYS A 2 24.59 -9.31 34.50
CA LYS A 2 25.06 -8.94 33.15
C LYS A 2 23.91 -9.18 32.15
N ARG A 3 23.61 -8.18 31.30
CA ARG A 3 22.64 -8.38 30.20
C ARG A 3 23.14 -9.48 29.26
N PRO A 4 22.27 -10.40 28.82
CA PRO A 4 22.64 -11.40 27.82
C PRO A 4 23.03 -10.70 26.51
N LYS A 5 24.14 -11.15 25.92
CA LYS A 5 24.64 -10.62 24.64
C LYS A 5 23.78 -11.16 23.52
N ILE A 6 23.15 -10.28 22.75
CA ILE A 6 22.32 -10.65 21.59
C ILE A 6 23.20 -11.37 20.56
N SER A 7 22.68 -12.42 19.94
CA SER A 7 23.40 -13.14 18.90
C SER A 7 23.61 -12.26 17.65
N ARG A 8 24.72 -12.45 16.93
CA ARG A 8 24.99 -11.71 15.68
C ARG A 8 23.86 -11.85 14.65
N PRO A 9 23.30 -13.05 14.38
CA PRO A 9 22.20 -13.20 13.43
C PRO A 9 20.96 -12.39 13.79
N GLN A 10 20.57 -12.36 15.07
CA GLN A 10 19.43 -11.57 15.54
C GLN A 10 19.64 -10.06 15.35
N THR A 11 20.87 -9.59 15.53
CA THR A 11 21.22 -8.18 15.34
C THR A 11 21.10 -7.79 13.87
N ILE A 12 21.58 -8.64 12.96
CA ILE A 12 21.50 -8.42 11.51
C ILE A 12 20.04 -8.44 11.05
N TYR A 13 19.29 -9.47 11.44
CA TYR A 13 17.86 -9.59 11.11
C TYR A 13 17.07 -8.39 11.62
N GLY A 14 17.27 -7.99 12.89
CA GLY A 14 16.62 -6.81 13.46
C GLY A 14 16.94 -5.53 12.70
N GLY A 15 18.19 -5.36 12.26
CA GLY A 15 18.60 -4.24 11.41
C GLY A 15 17.89 -4.22 10.06
N ILE A 16 17.76 -5.38 9.41
CA ILE A 16 17.04 -5.49 8.12
C ILE A 16 15.56 -5.11 8.30
N ILE A 17 14.89 -5.71 9.29
CA ILE A 17 13.47 -5.46 9.55
C ILE A 17 13.24 -3.99 9.92
N TYR A 18 14.09 -3.41 10.77
CA TYR A 18 14.01 -1.99 11.13
C TYR A 18 14.01 -1.08 9.90
N TRP A 19 14.97 -1.25 9.00
CA TRP A 19 15.04 -0.44 7.78
C TRP A 19 13.90 -0.72 6.82
N PHE A 20 13.50 -1.98 6.70
CA PHE A 20 12.37 -2.38 5.86
C PHE A 20 11.06 -1.74 6.33
N SER A 21 10.79 -1.72 7.65
CA SER A 21 9.62 -1.05 8.22
C SER A 21 9.62 0.46 7.99
N ILE A 22 10.79 1.11 8.05
CA ILE A 22 10.91 2.53 7.72
C ILE A 22 10.55 2.77 6.26
N VAL A 23 11.11 1.97 5.35
CA VAL A 23 10.82 2.08 3.90
C VAL A 23 9.34 1.85 3.62
N ALA A 24 8.74 0.79 4.19
CA ALA A 24 7.32 0.52 4.04
C ALA A 24 6.45 1.67 4.54
N THR A 25 6.78 2.24 5.71
CA THR A 25 6.06 3.40 6.26
C THR A 25 6.12 4.61 5.31
N VAL A 26 7.29 4.88 4.74
CA VAL A 26 7.46 5.96 3.75
C VAL A 26 6.61 5.70 2.51
N VAL A 27 6.64 4.49 1.96
CA VAL A 27 5.83 4.11 0.78
C VAL A 27 4.33 4.25 1.08
N CYS A 28 3.86 3.73 2.23
CA CYS A 28 2.47 3.82 2.66
C CYS A 28 2.01 5.26 2.94
N THR A 29 2.92 6.16 3.31
CA THR A 29 2.60 7.58 3.50
C THR A 29 2.55 8.33 2.17
N ILE A 30 3.48 8.04 1.25
CA ILE A 30 3.59 8.72 -0.05
C ILE A 30 2.49 8.25 -1.01
N GLY A 31 2.11 6.97 -0.98
CA GLY A 31 1.12 6.38 -1.89
C GLY A 31 -0.20 7.17 -1.95
N PRO A 32 -0.89 7.41 -0.82
CA PRO A 32 -2.11 8.21 -0.79
C PRO A 32 -1.93 9.63 -1.35
N VAL A 33 -0.78 10.25 -1.10
CA VAL A 33 -0.47 11.59 -1.63
C VAL A 33 -0.38 11.55 -3.16
N ILE A 34 0.28 10.54 -3.73
CA ILE A 34 0.36 10.34 -5.17
C ILE A 34 -1.02 10.08 -5.76
N VAL A 35 -1.82 9.20 -5.13
CA VAL A 35 -3.18 8.85 -5.58
C VAL A 35 -4.05 10.10 -5.71
N ILE A 36 -4.02 10.97 -4.70
CA ILE A 36 -4.85 12.19 -4.69
C ILE A 36 -4.27 13.28 -5.63
N SER A 37 -2.94 13.40 -5.72
CA SER A 37 -2.30 14.44 -6.54
C SER A 37 -2.34 14.14 -8.04
N PHE A 38 -2.28 12.86 -8.43
CA PHE A 38 -2.21 12.42 -9.82
C PHE A 38 -3.43 11.57 -10.19
N ILE A 39 -4.62 12.17 -10.15
CA ILE A 39 -5.91 11.50 -10.38
C ILE A 39 -5.90 10.63 -11.66
N ASN A 40 -5.32 11.13 -12.75
CA ASN A 40 -5.26 10.44 -14.04
C ASN A 40 -4.24 9.28 -14.11
N ASN A 41 -3.36 9.15 -13.10
CA ASN A 41 -2.36 8.09 -13.00
C ASN A 41 -2.74 7.06 -11.93
N ASN A 42 -4.00 6.68 -11.89
CA ASN A 42 -4.52 5.61 -11.04
C ASN A 42 -5.37 4.68 -11.91
N ILE A 43 -5.41 3.40 -11.57
CA ILE A 43 -6.37 2.48 -12.17
C ILE A 43 -7.80 2.89 -11.80
N MET A 44 -7.98 3.26 -10.53
CA MET A 44 -9.28 3.64 -9.98
C MET A 44 -9.33 5.14 -9.74
N ASN A 45 -10.42 5.79 -10.18
CA ASN A 45 -10.62 7.21 -9.92
C ASN A 45 -10.78 7.46 -8.41
N PRO A 46 -9.83 8.17 -7.76
CA PRO A 46 -9.82 8.35 -6.30
C PRO A 46 -11.01 9.18 -5.79
N HIS A 47 -11.51 10.15 -6.57
CA HIS A 47 -12.68 10.94 -6.17
C HIS A 47 -13.93 10.09 -6.04
N TYR A 48 -14.12 9.15 -6.97
CA TYR A 48 -15.25 8.24 -6.90
C TYR A 48 -15.05 7.17 -5.82
N LEU A 49 -13.87 6.55 -5.77
CA LEU A 49 -13.52 5.53 -4.78
C LEU A 49 -13.84 5.99 -3.37
N PHE A 50 -13.27 7.13 -2.98
CA PHE A 50 -13.47 7.69 -1.67
C PHE A 50 -14.95 8.09 -1.47
N SER A 51 -15.57 8.80 -2.42
CA SER A 51 -17.00 9.12 -2.29
C SER A 51 -17.89 7.88 -2.09
N ALA A 52 -17.60 6.77 -2.76
CA ALA A 52 -18.34 5.51 -2.65
C ALA A 52 -18.14 4.84 -1.29
N ILE A 53 -16.91 4.78 -0.79
CA ILE A 53 -16.58 4.25 0.55
C ILE A 53 -17.30 5.06 1.63
N TRP A 54 -17.23 6.39 1.58
CA TRP A 54 -17.88 7.27 2.56
C TRP A 54 -19.40 7.20 2.54
N LYS A 55 -20.00 6.84 1.39
CA LYS A 55 -21.44 6.57 1.26
C LYS A 55 -21.84 5.19 1.81
N GLY A 56 -20.90 4.41 2.33
CA GLY A 56 -21.16 3.07 2.87
C GLY A 56 -21.49 2.03 1.78
N LYS A 57 -21.02 2.23 0.54
CA LYS A 57 -21.21 1.22 -0.51
C LYS A 57 -20.34 -0.01 -0.23
N ASP A 58 -20.88 -1.18 -0.51
CA ASP A 58 -20.14 -2.44 -0.38
C ASP A 58 -18.94 -2.49 -1.33
N ALA A 59 -17.91 -3.23 -0.92
CA ALA A 59 -16.65 -3.34 -1.66
C ALA A 59 -16.87 -3.78 -3.12
N GLU A 60 -17.78 -4.73 -3.37
CA GLU A 60 -18.10 -5.18 -4.72
C GLU A 60 -18.62 -4.04 -5.60
N VAL A 61 -19.51 -3.20 -5.06
CA VAL A 61 -20.06 -2.03 -5.78
C VAL A 61 -18.98 -0.99 -6.05
N VAL A 62 -18.08 -0.76 -5.09
CA VAL A 62 -16.95 0.16 -5.24
C VAL A 62 -16.06 -0.28 -6.41
N TRP A 63 -15.69 -1.56 -6.46
CA TRP A 63 -14.82 -2.12 -7.50
C TRP A 63 -15.50 -2.23 -8.87
N GLN A 64 -16.77 -2.64 -8.90
CA GLN A 64 -17.56 -2.71 -10.13
C GLN A 64 -17.67 -1.36 -10.82
N VAL A 65 -17.98 -0.31 -10.07
CA VAL A 65 -18.17 1.02 -10.68
C VAL A 65 -16.82 1.69 -11.00
N ALA A 66 -15.77 1.38 -10.25
CA ALA A 66 -14.46 1.96 -10.49
C ALA A 66 -13.71 1.36 -11.69
N ARG A 67 -13.86 0.05 -11.95
CA ARG A 67 -13.05 -0.66 -12.97
C ARG A 67 -13.79 -1.81 -13.66
N GLY A 68 -15.09 -1.98 -13.45
CA GLY A 68 -15.84 -3.16 -13.94
C GLY A 68 -15.53 -4.44 -13.18
N GLY A 69 -14.97 -4.35 -11.97
CA GLY A 69 -14.70 -5.50 -11.09
C GLY A 69 -13.47 -5.35 -10.21
N PHE A 70 -13.29 -6.28 -9.27
CA PHE A 70 -12.13 -6.33 -8.38
C PHE A 70 -10.87 -6.72 -9.17
N PRO A 71 -9.79 -5.92 -9.12
CA PRO A 71 -8.60 -6.15 -9.93
C PRO A 71 -7.68 -7.28 -9.43
N GLY A 72 -8.01 -7.93 -8.30
CA GLY A 72 -7.19 -8.98 -7.69
C GLY A 72 -6.17 -8.44 -6.68
N GLY A 73 -5.81 -9.23 -5.68
CA GLY A 73 -4.89 -8.82 -4.60
C GLY A 73 -3.45 -8.51 -5.05
N HIS A 74 -3.07 -8.90 -6.26
CA HIS A 74 -1.71 -8.73 -6.81
C HIS A 74 -1.65 -7.77 -8.00
N PHE A 75 -2.68 -6.94 -8.22
CA PHE A 75 -2.71 -6.05 -9.38
C PHE A 75 -1.51 -5.09 -9.39
N TRP A 76 -0.96 -4.74 -8.22
CA TRP A 76 0.27 -3.96 -8.07
C TRP A 76 1.44 -4.48 -8.93
N LEU A 77 1.57 -5.80 -9.15
CA LEU A 77 2.66 -6.39 -9.94
C LEU A 77 2.75 -5.81 -11.36
N HIS A 78 1.61 -5.44 -11.94
CA HIS A 78 1.52 -4.91 -13.29
C HIS A 78 1.30 -3.39 -13.32
N ASN A 79 1.16 -2.74 -12.17
CA ASN A 79 0.73 -1.35 -12.06
C ASN A 79 1.57 -0.54 -11.05
N LEU A 80 2.82 -0.93 -10.81
CA LEU A 80 3.74 -0.24 -9.87
C LEU A 80 3.94 1.25 -10.18
N THR A 81 3.78 1.66 -11.43
CA THR A 81 3.91 3.06 -11.86
C THR A 81 2.63 3.88 -11.67
N MET A 82 1.52 3.24 -11.33
CA MET A 82 0.25 3.89 -11.00
C MET A 82 0.16 4.14 -9.50
N GLY A 83 -0.51 5.22 -9.08
CA GLY A 83 -0.55 5.63 -7.67
C GLY A 83 -1.18 4.58 -6.75
N ASP A 84 -2.29 3.96 -7.18
CA ASP A 84 -2.97 2.90 -6.43
C ASP A 84 -2.22 1.57 -6.44
N GLY A 85 -1.52 1.24 -7.54
CA GLY A 85 -0.60 0.10 -7.58
C GLY A 85 0.62 0.28 -6.68
N PHE A 86 1.22 1.47 -6.64
CA PHE A 86 2.29 1.82 -5.71
C PHE A 86 1.82 1.78 -4.25
N THR A 87 0.61 2.29 -3.98
CA THR A 87 0.01 2.23 -2.64
C THR A 87 -0.22 0.79 -2.19
N GLN A 88 -0.77 -0.07 -3.06
CA GLN A 88 -0.98 -1.48 -2.75
C GLN A 88 0.35 -2.23 -2.57
N PHE A 89 1.39 -1.90 -3.34
CA PHE A 89 2.73 -2.43 -3.10
C PHE A 89 3.23 -2.11 -1.68
N GLY A 90 3.05 -0.86 -1.23
CA GLY A 90 3.33 -0.45 0.15
C GLY A 90 2.68 -1.35 1.18
N LEU A 91 1.37 -1.58 1.05
CA LEU A 91 0.58 -2.44 1.94
C LEU A 91 1.06 -3.91 1.97
N VAL A 92 1.62 -4.40 0.86
CA VAL A 92 2.13 -5.78 0.78
C VAL A 92 3.48 -5.91 1.49
N ILE A 93 4.29 -4.85 1.49
CA ILE A 93 5.61 -4.86 2.11
C ILE A 93 5.61 -4.35 3.57
N GLY A 94 4.53 -3.79 4.09
CA GLY A 94 4.46 -3.43 5.52
C GLY A 94 3.15 -2.82 6.00
#